data_AF-A0A1F6Q0Z3-F1
#
_entry.id   AF-A0A1F6Q0Z3-F1
#
_cell.length_a   1.000
_cell.length_b   1.000
_cell.length_c   1.000
_cell.angle_alpha   90.00
_cell.angle_beta   90.00
_cell.angle_gamma   90.00
#
_symmetry.space_group_name_H-M   'P 1'
#
loop_
_entity.id
_entity.type
_entity.pdbx_description
1 polymer ?
#
loop_
_entity_poly.entity_id
_entity_poly.type
_entity_poly.pdbx_seq_one_letter_code
_entity_poly.pdbx_strand_id
1 'polypeptide(L)'
;MLDQMIYLLFANPGFPESGKMYDSGIKEVKHSYESDCPATDYPMLTLEIMMQDLEYKVINPGIYSVDLRPDLKMLLILEGNKVVAKCPVVQVIELEQEVVVPSVKVGFVRDNVVFILYKKDNLEVQGILYKYVIE
;
A
#
# COMPACT_ATOMS: atom_id res chain seq x y z
N MET A 1 25.11 25.48 -18.31
CA MET A 1 26.01 25.28 -17.15
C MET A 1 25.33 25.91 -15.95
N LEU A 2 25.17 25.10 -14.89
CA LEU A 2 24.65 25.42 -13.56
C LEU A 2 23.18 25.87 -13.47
N ASP A 3 22.40 25.51 -12.48
CA ASP A 3 22.37 24.39 -11.52
C ASP A 3 21.00 24.59 -10.86
N GLN A 4 20.05 23.68 -11.07
CA GLN A 4 18.75 23.75 -10.40
C GLN A 4 18.89 23.10 -9.03
N MET A 5 19.19 23.90 -7.99
CA MET A 5 18.97 23.52 -6.61
C MET A 5 17.61 24.04 -6.15
N ILE A 6 16.60 23.18 -6.14
CA ILE A 6 15.37 23.40 -5.37
C ILE A 6 15.56 22.68 -4.03
N TYR A 7 15.93 23.45 -3.01
CA TYR A 7 15.81 23.05 -1.62
C TYR A 7 14.33 23.15 -1.23
N LEU A 8 13.64 22.02 -1.09
CA LEU A 8 12.39 21.95 -0.35
C LEU A 8 12.73 21.74 1.14
N LEU A 9 12.72 22.86 1.87
CA LEU A 9 12.63 22.84 3.32
C LEU A 9 11.34 22.11 3.73
N PHE A 10 11.47 20.98 4.40
CA PHE A 10 10.40 20.44 5.24
C PHE A 10 10.22 21.39 6.44
N ALA A 11 9.32 22.36 6.29
CA ALA A 11 8.78 23.07 7.42
C ALA A 11 8.00 22.07 8.27
N ASN A 12 8.44 21.85 9.51
CA ASN A 12 7.66 21.21 10.56
C ASN A 12 6.27 21.86 10.63
N PRO A 13 5.17 21.14 10.35
CA PRO A 13 3.87 21.62 10.74
C PRO A 13 3.76 21.38 12.25
N GLY A 14 3.81 22.49 12.99
CA GLY A 14 3.61 22.49 14.44
C GLY A 14 2.33 21.75 14.83
N PHE A 15 2.40 21.09 15.98
CA PHE A 15 1.25 20.61 16.74
C PHE A 15 0.12 21.65 16.73
N PRO A 16 -1.10 21.31 16.32
CA PRO A 16 -2.26 22.09 16.71
C PRO A 16 -2.68 21.65 18.11
N GLU A 17 -2.60 22.59 19.04
CA GLU A 17 -3.23 22.53 20.36
C GLU A 17 -4.73 22.24 20.26
N SER A 18 -5.19 21.58 21.31
CA SER A 18 -6.55 21.13 21.59
C SER A 18 -7.71 22.01 21.09
N GLY A 19 -8.73 21.32 20.57
CA GLY A 19 -10.13 21.72 20.78
C GLY A 19 -10.74 22.57 19.68
N LYS A 20 -11.20 21.92 18.60
CA LYS A 20 -12.43 22.27 17.85
C LYS A 20 -12.74 21.12 16.89
N MET A 21 -13.79 20.36 17.21
CA MET A 21 -14.38 19.37 16.31
C MET A 21 -14.89 20.09 15.07
N TYR A 22 -14.43 19.68 13.90
CA TYR A 22 -15.03 20.07 12.62
C TYR A 22 -16.15 19.07 12.31
N ASP A 23 -17.36 19.58 12.03
CA ASP A 23 -18.46 18.78 11.48
C ASP A 23 -18.05 18.25 10.10
N SER A 24 -17.74 16.96 10.01
CA SER A 24 -17.47 16.29 8.74
C SER A 24 -18.78 16.16 7.96
N GLY A 25 -19.04 17.11 7.05
CA GLY A 25 -20.15 17.07 6.10
C GLY A 25 -20.02 15.96 5.04
N ILE A 26 -19.86 14.72 5.47
CA ILE A 26 -19.81 13.54 4.61
C ILE A 26 -21.19 12.88 4.65
N LYS A 27 -21.88 12.92 3.51
CA LYS A 27 -23.12 12.17 3.26
C LYS A 27 -22.92 10.71 3.67
N GLU A 28 -23.80 10.22 4.54
CA GLU A 28 -23.89 8.83 4.97
C GLU A 28 -23.94 7.89 3.76
N VAL A 29 -22.81 7.27 3.43
CA VAL A 29 -22.79 6.05 2.62
C VAL A 29 -23.20 4.93 3.56
N LYS A 30 -24.46 4.52 3.48
CA LYS A 30 -24.98 3.30 4.10
C LYS A 30 -24.24 2.09 3.54
N HIS A 31 -23.11 1.72 4.13
CA HIS A 31 -22.57 0.37 4.22
C HIS A 31 -21.60 0.37 5.42
N SER A 32 -22.17 0.25 6.61
CA SER A 32 -21.43 -0.01 7.83
C SER A 32 -21.01 -1.48 7.84
N TYR A 33 -19.76 -1.77 7.50
CA TYR A 33 -19.14 -3.03 7.91
C TYR A 33 -18.70 -2.86 9.37
N GLU A 34 -19.59 -3.18 10.31
CA GLU A 34 -19.17 -3.50 11.68
C GLU A 34 -18.57 -4.91 11.66
N SER A 35 -17.26 -5.00 11.45
CA SER A 35 -16.37 -5.96 12.12
C SER A 35 -14.97 -5.84 11.54
N ASP A 36 -13.99 -5.93 12.43
CA ASP A 36 -12.57 -6.07 12.17
C ASP A 36 -11.86 -4.77 11.75
N CYS A 37 -11.42 -4.00 12.75
CA CYS A 37 -10.11 -3.35 12.61
C CYS A 37 -9.13 -4.43 12.14
N PRO A 38 -8.57 -4.34 10.92
CA PRO A 38 -7.60 -5.34 10.51
C PRO A 38 -6.43 -5.26 11.49
N ALA A 39 -5.95 -6.42 11.95
CA ALA A 39 -4.85 -6.53 12.88
C ALA A 39 -3.74 -5.54 12.53
N THR A 40 -3.38 -4.68 13.49
CA THR A 40 -2.46 -3.54 13.38
C THR A 40 -1.10 -3.88 12.77
N ASP A 41 -0.78 -5.16 12.59
CA ASP A 41 0.51 -5.68 12.13
C ASP A 41 0.64 -5.76 10.61
N TYR A 42 -0.47 -5.79 9.86
CA TYR A 42 -0.43 -5.91 8.40
C TYR A 42 -0.79 -4.58 7.73
N PRO A 43 0.07 -4.01 6.89
CA PRO A 43 -0.28 -2.81 6.13
C PRO A 43 -1.38 -3.10 5.11
N MET A 44 -2.28 -2.13 4.94
CA MET A 44 -3.41 -2.22 4.02
C MET A 44 -3.04 -1.68 2.63
N LEU A 45 -3.41 -2.43 1.59
CA LEU A 45 -3.29 -2.09 0.18
C LEU A 45 -4.67 -1.80 -0.40
N THR A 46 -4.86 -0.59 -0.94
CA THR A 46 -6.06 -0.23 -1.69
C THR A 46 -5.80 -0.39 -3.19
N LEU A 47 -6.63 -1.20 -3.86
CA LEU A 47 -6.64 -1.36 -5.32
C LEU A 47 -7.90 -0.70 -5.91
N GLU A 48 -7.70 0.23 -6.83
CA GLU A 48 -8.80 0.97 -7.48
C GLU A 48 -9.28 0.30 -8.80
N ILE A 49 -8.46 -0.58 -9.36
CA ILE A 49 -8.72 -1.26 -10.63
C ILE A 49 -8.45 -2.76 -10.49
N MET A 50 -9.03 -3.55 -11.40
CA MET A 50 -8.74 -4.99 -11.46
C MET A 50 -7.27 -5.22 -11.80
N MET A 51 -6.65 -6.09 -11.01
CA MET A 51 -5.27 -6.52 -11.19
C MET A 51 -5.22 -8.02 -11.41
N GLN A 52 -4.07 -8.53 -11.81
CA GLN A 52 -3.78 -9.94 -11.85
C GLN A 52 -2.37 -10.20 -11.33
N ASP A 53 -2.17 -11.36 -10.71
CA ASP A 53 -0.84 -11.83 -10.35
C ASP A 53 -0.14 -12.58 -11.50
N LEU A 54 1.08 -13.07 -11.25
CA LEU A 54 1.83 -13.90 -12.20
C LEU A 54 1.16 -15.24 -12.54
N GLU A 55 0.26 -15.71 -11.67
CA GLU A 55 -0.50 -16.96 -11.86
C GLU A 55 -1.84 -16.68 -12.59
N TYR A 56 -2.04 -15.47 -13.14
CA TYR A 56 -3.28 -15.01 -13.79
C TYR A 56 -4.51 -15.02 -12.88
N LYS A 57 -4.32 -14.95 -11.55
CA LYS A 57 -5.43 -14.77 -10.62
C LYS A 57 -5.85 -13.32 -10.62
N VAL A 58 -7.10 -13.10 -11.01
CA VAL A 58 -7.72 -11.78 -11.02
C VAL A 58 -8.03 -11.35 -9.58
N ILE A 59 -7.63 -10.14 -9.26
CA ILE A 59 -7.86 -9.44 -8.00
C ILE A 59 -8.82 -8.30 -8.32
N ASN A 60 -9.97 -8.29 -7.64
CA ASN A 60 -10.95 -7.22 -7.81
C ASN A 60 -10.45 -5.91 -7.13
N PRO A 61 -11.03 -4.75 -7.48
CA PRO A 61 -10.82 -3.54 -6.70
C PRO A 61 -11.31 -3.73 -5.26
N GLY A 62 -10.57 -3.21 -4.29
CA GLY A 62 -10.87 -3.43 -2.87
C GLY A 62 -9.73 -3.02 -1.94
N ILE A 63 -9.92 -3.29 -0.65
CA ILE A 63 -8.91 -3.10 0.40
C ILE A 63 -8.44 -4.49 0.84
N TYR A 64 -7.13 -4.69 0.83
CA TYR A 64 -6.47 -5.97 1.10
C TYR A 64 -5.38 -5.80 2.15
N SER A 65 -5.14 -6.82 2.96
CA SER A 65 -3.95 -6.85 3.82
C SER A 65 -2.77 -7.38 3.02
N VAL A 66 -1.55 -6.91 3.31
CA VAL A 66 -0.35 -7.43 2.65
C VAL A 66 0.64 -7.97 3.67
N ASP A 67 1.11 -9.18 3.42
CA ASP A 67 2.12 -9.85 4.22
C ASP A 67 3.39 -10.12 3.41
N LEU A 68 4.55 -9.96 4.03
CA LEU A 68 5.84 -10.25 3.41
C LEU A 68 6.28 -11.66 3.80
N ARG A 69 6.48 -12.51 2.79
CA ARG A 69 7.08 -13.83 2.94
C ARG A 69 8.53 -13.80 2.45
N PRO A 70 9.50 -13.49 3.35
CA PRO A 70 10.90 -13.37 2.96
C PRO A 70 11.50 -14.69 2.48
N ASP A 71 10.98 -15.82 2.99
CA ASP A 71 11.33 -17.19 2.57
C ASP A 71 11.03 -17.46 1.09
N LEU A 72 9.91 -16.91 0.60
CA LEU A 72 9.44 -17.13 -0.77
C LEU A 72 9.72 -15.95 -1.71
N LYS A 73 10.31 -14.85 -1.22
CA LYS A 73 10.46 -13.58 -1.95
C LYS A 73 9.14 -13.12 -2.58
N MET A 74 8.07 -13.17 -1.79
CA MET A 74 6.72 -12.80 -2.23
C MET A 74 6.04 -11.87 -1.22
N LEU A 75 5.28 -10.93 -1.74
CA LEU A 75 4.23 -10.22 -1.02
C LEU A 75 2.92 -11.00 -1.24
N LEU A 76 2.28 -11.43 -0.15
CA LEU A 76 0.98 -12.09 -0.18
C LEU A 76 -0.10 -11.04 -0.03
N ILE A 77 -1.07 -11.04 -0.95
CA ILE A 77 -2.25 -10.19 -0.87
C ILE A 77 -3.37 -11.02 -0.24
N LEU A 78 -3.93 -10.52 0.86
CA LEU A 78 -4.88 -11.21 1.71
C LEU A 78 -6.22 -10.50 1.71
N GLU A 79 -7.30 -11.28 1.58
CA GLU A 79 -8.67 -10.86 1.87
C GLU A 79 -9.10 -11.59 3.14
N GLY A 80 -9.12 -10.88 4.26
CA GLY A 80 -9.17 -11.50 5.60
C GLY A 80 -7.96 -12.41 5.82
N ASN A 81 -8.21 -13.71 6.00
CA ASN A 81 -7.16 -14.73 6.21
C ASN A 81 -6.79 -15.52 4.95
N LYS A 82 -7.39 -15.19 3.80
CA LYS A 82 -7.20 -15.94 2.55
C LYS A 82 -6.23 -15.23 1.62
N VAL A 83 -5.22 -15.96 1.14
CA VAL A 83 -4.34 -15.49 0.06
C VAL A 83 -5.14 -15.43 -1.24
N VAL A 84 -5.35 -14.21 -1.74
CA VAL A 84 -6.05 -13.97 -3.02
C VAL A 84 -5.08 -13.80 -4.18
N ALA A 85 -3.84 -13.34 -3.92
CA ALA A 85 -2.82 -13.20 -4.94
C ALA A 85 -1.41 -13.21 -4.36
N LYS A 86 -0.44 -13.50 -5.24
CA LYS A 86 1.00 -13.49 -4.91
C LYS A 86 1.73 -12.47 -5.78
N CYS A 87 2.36 -11.52 -5.13
CA CYS A 87 3.10 -10.46 -5.77
C CYS A 87 4.61 -10.78 -5.65
N PRO A 88 5.31 -11.14 -6.75
CA PRO A 88 6.75 -11.39 -6.72
C PRO A 88 7.52 -10.15 -6.26
N VAL A 89 8.49 -10.35 -5.36
CA VAL A 89 9.38 -9.27 -4.92
C VAL A 89 10.48 -9.07 -5.97
N VAL A 90 10.60 -7.84 -6.46
CA VAL A 90 11.66 -7.42 -7.39
C VAL A 90 12.84 -6.77 -6.69
N GLN A 91 12.59 -6.10 -5.56
CA GLN A 91 13.62 -5.41 -4.83
C GLN A 91 13.31 -5.41 -3.33
N VAL A 92 14.35 -5.58 -2.54
CA VAL A 92 14.34 -5.40 -1.09
C VAL A 92 15.43 -4.39 -0.76
N ILE A 93 15.09 -3.40 0.04
CA ILE A 93 15.98 -2.32 0.47
C ILE A 93 15.94 -2.28 1.99
N GLU A 94 17.10 -2.41 2.62
CA GLU A 94 17.25 -2.18 4.05
C GLU A 94 17.33 -0.67 4.31
N LEU A 95 16.46 -0.18 5.18
CA LEU A 95 16.39 1.21 5.58
C LEU A 95 17.28 1.45 6.80
N GLU A 96 17.92 2.63 6.85
CA GLU A 96 18.74 3.02 8.00
C GLU A 96 17.94 3.22 9.29
N GLN A 97 16.62 3.46 9.16
CA GLN A 97 15.71 3.69 10.27
C GLN A 97 14.48 2.80 10.15
N GLU A 98 13.97 2.37 11.30
CA GLU A 98 12.75 1.59 11.40
C GLU A 98 11.52 2.43 11.03
N VAL A 99 10.64 1.84 10.24
CA VAL A 99 9.38 2.41 9.79
C VAL A 99 8.38 2.36 10.94
N VAL A 100 8.06 3.53 11.50
CA VAL A 100 7.14 3.68 12.64
C VAL A 100 5.71 3.19 12.32
N VAL A 101 5.28 3.35 11.07
CA VAL A 101 3.94 2.94 10.62
C VAL A 101 4.06 2.08 9.37
N PRO A 102 3.77 0.78 9.45
CA PRO A 102 3.76 -0.09 8.29
C PRO A 102 2.82 0.45 7.21
N SER A 103 3.24 0.40 5.95
CA SER A 103 2.41 0.90 4.85
C SER A 103 2.61 0.09 3.57
N VAL A 104 1.54 -0.02 2.79
CA VAL A 104 1.62 -0.50 1.40
C VAL A 104 0.94 0.52 0.51
N LYS A 105 1.55 0.80 -0.63
CA LYS A 105 0.95 1.66 -1.65
C LYS A 105 1.12 1.06 -3.03
N VAL A 106 0.15 1.34 -3.89
CA VAL A 106 0.33 1.19 -5.33
C VAL A 106 1.23 2.32 -5.80
N GLY A 107 2.32 1.94 -6.48
CA GLY A 107 3.30 2.84 -7.04
C GLY A 107 3.16 2.97 -8.56
N PHE A 108 4.29 3.22 -9.20
CA PHE A 108 4.43 3.45 -10.64
C PHE A 108 3.67 2.42 -11.48
N VAL A 109 3.08 2.89 -12.59
CA VAL A 109 2.36 2.06 -13.55
C VAL A 109 2.97 2.28 -14.93
N ARG A 110 3.41 1.21 -15.58
CA ARG A 110 3.95 1.25 -16.94
C ARG A 110 3.70 -0.06 -17.66
N ASP A 111 3.28 0.00 -18.92
CA ASP A 111 3.19 -1.17 -19.81
C ASP A 111 2.43 -2.35 -19.16
N ASN A 112 1.29 -2.07 -18.52
CA ASN A 112 0.46 -2.98 -17.72
C ASN A 112 1.08 -3.51 -16.41
N VAL A 113 2.29 -3.12 -16.07
CA VAL A 113 2.95 -3.46 -14.81
C VAL A 113 2.60 -2.42 -13.76
N VAL A 114 2.26 -2.88 -12.55
CA VAL A 114 1.93 -2.06 -11.39
C VAL A 114 2.87 -2.43 -10.26
N PHE A 115 3.58 -1.45 -9.71
CA PHE A 115 4.47 -1.69 -8.57
C PHE A 115 3.70 -1.60 -7.26
N ILE A 116 3.99 -2.51 -6.34
CA ILE A 116 3.51 -2.48 -4.96
C ILE A 116 4.70 -2.13 -4.08
N LEU A 117 4.61 -1.02 -3.35
CA LEU A 117 5.62 -0.57 -2.42
C LEU A 117 5.17 -0.91 -1.01
N TYR A 118 5.84 -1.86 -0.38
CA TYR A 118 5.60 -2.32 0.98
C TYR A 118 6.71 -1.79 1.90
N LYS A 119 6.34 -1.26 3.07
CA LYS A 119 7.25 -0.78 4.10
C LYS A 119 6.83 -1.29 5.46
N LYS A 120 7.73 -1.99 6.15
CA LYS A 120 7.53 -2.48 7.53
C LYS A 120 8.90 -2.71 8.17
N ASP A 121 9.01 -2.45 9.47
CA ASP A 121 10.26 -2.58 10.22
C ASP A 121 11.37 -1.76 9.53
N ASN A 122 12.56 -2.32 9.31
CA ASN A 122 13.64 -1.68 8.57
C ASN A 122 13.68 -2.05 7.07
N LEU A 123 12.55 -2.46 6.48
CA LEU A 123 12.49 -2.95 5.10
C LEU A 123 11.56 -2.12 4.22
N GLU A 124 12.06 -1.80 3.04
CA GLU A 124 11.26 -1.38 1.89
C GLU A 124 11.32 -2.47 0.82
N VAL A 125 10.15 -2.98 0.42
CA VAL A 125 10.02 -4.06 -0.55
C VAL A 125 9.19 -3.58 -1.72
N GLN A 126 9.69 -3.83 -2.92
CA GLN A 126 8.97 -3.58 -4.16
C GLN A 126 8.53 -4.91 -4.75
N GLY A 127 7.24 -5.03 -5.03
CA GLY A 127 6.66 -6.14 -5.75
C GLY A 127 5.94 -5.71 -7.02
N ILE A 128 5.55 -6.67 -7.84
CA ILE A 128 4.85 -6.43 -9.11
C ILE A 128 3.48 -7.11 -9.14
N LEU A 129 2.49 -6.39 -9.65
CA LEU A 129 1.22 -6.90 -10.17
C LEU A 129 1.05 -6.46 -11.63
N TYR A 130 0.03 -6.99 -12.29
CA TYR A 130 -0.32 -6.59 -13.65
C TYR A 130 -1.73 -6.05 -13.69
N LYS A 131 -1.97 -5.02 -14.50
CA LYS A 131 -3.32 -4.53 -14.78
C LYS A 131 -4.08 -5.59 -15.55
N TYR A 132 -5.29 -5.92 -15.09
CA TYR A 132 -6.19 -6.79 -15.84
C TYR A 132 -6.91 -5.97 -16.92
N VAL A 133 -6.91 -6.46 -18.16
CA VAL A 133 -7.60 -5.84 -19.30
C VAL A 133 -8.66 -6.82 -19.78
N ILE A 134 -9.92 -6.38 -19.76
CA ILE A 134 -11.03 -7.14 -20.34
C ILE A 134 -10.96 -6.93 -21.85
N GLU A 135 -10.70 -8.01 -22.60
CA GLU A 135 -10.81 -8.03 -24.07
C GLU A 135 -12.27 -8.15 -24.54
#